data_AF-A0A841CC72-F1
#
_entry.id   AF-A0A841CC72-F1
#
_cell.length_a   1.000
_cell.length_b   1.000
_cell.length_c   1.000
_cell.angle_alpha   90.00
_cell.angle_beta   90.00
_cell.angle_gamma   90.00
#
_symmetry.space_group_name_H-M   'P 1'
#
loop_
_entity.id
_entity.type
_entity.pdbx_description
1 polymer ?
#
loop_
_entity_poly.entity_id
_entity_poly.type
_entity_poly.pdbx_seq_one_letter_code
_entity_poly.pdbx_strand_id
1 'polypeptide(L)' 'MSTKSILLQWLNVYEHYGFEGLEIKRKKRTYYREFKLNAGEYYLTKIISYREATNQLDIDAPALLTAWVLKYNK' A
#
# COMPACT_ATOMS: atom_id res chain seq x y z
N MET A 1 8.79 -14.81 9.21
CA MET A 1 8.57 -14.49 7.77
C MET A 1 9.55 -15.33 6.96
N SER A 2 9.09 -16.05 5.94
CA SER A 2 9.97 -16.88 5.09
C SER A 2 10.64 -16.01 4.03
N THR A 3 11.91 -16.25 3.71
CA THR A 3 12.72 -15.54 2.70
C THR A 3 12.00 -15.39 1.36
N LYS A 4 11.16 -16.37 0.99
CA LYS A 4 10.33 -16.32 -0.23
C LYS A 4 9.36 -15.14 -0.25
N SER A 5 8.78 -14.76 0.89
CA SER A 5 7.82 -13.63 0.94
C SER A 5 8.51 -12.29 0.78
N ILE A 6 9.76 -12.16 1.26
CA ILE A 6 10.56 -10.95 1.12
C ILE A 6 10.90 -10.74 -0.36
N LEU A 7 11.39 -11.78 -1.05
CA LEU A 7 11.70 -11.70 -2.48
C LEU A 7 10.47 -11.31 -3.33
N LEU A 8 9.30 -11.87 -3.03
CA LEU A 8 8.04 -11.49 -3.70
C LEU A 8 7.61 -10.05 -3.41
N GLN A 9 8.00 -9.50 -2.26
CA GLN A 9 7.78 -8.08 -1.93
C GLN A 9 8.65 -7.19 -2.80
N TRP A 10 9.97 -7.46 -2.81
CA TRP A 10 10.95 -6.72 -3.61
C TRP A 10 10.65 -6.80 -5.12
N LEU A 11 10.28 -7.98 -5.62
CA LEU A 11 9.96 -8.17 -7.04
C LEU A 11 8.82 -7.26 -7.49
N ASN A 12 7.72 -7.21 -6.73
CA ASN A 12 6.58 -6.35 -7.08
C ASN A 12 6.90 -4.86 -6.97
N VAL A 13 7.69 -4.46 -5.97
CA VAL A 13 8.14 -3.07 -5.84
C VAL A 13 8.95 -2.68 -7.07
N TYR A 14 9.85 -3.55 -7.52
CA TYR A 14 10.63 -3.33 -8.73
C TYR A 14 9.77 -3.34 -10.00
N GLU A 15 8.82 -4.27 -10.13
CA GLU A 15 7.91 -4.32 -11.29
C GLU A 15 7.03 -3.06 -11.40
N HIS A 16 6.67 -2.44 -10.27
CA HIS A 16 5.77 -1.30 -10.26
C HIS A 16 6.50 0.06 -10.32
N TYR A 17 7.61 0.20 -9.60
CA TYR A 17 8.34 1.47 -9.43
C TYR A 17 9.75 1.44 -10.04
N GLY A 18 10.18 0.33 -10.65
CA GLY A 18 11.53 0.18 -11.17
C GLY A 18 12.61 0.29 -10.08
N PHE A 19 13.77 0.82 -10.46
CA PHE A 19 14.88 1.04 -9.52
C PHE A 19 14.54 2.06 -8.43
N GLU A 20 13.69 3.04 -8.70
CA GLU A 20 13.28 4.07 -7.72
C GLU A 20 12.53 3.46 -6.53
N GLY A 21 11.76 2.40 -6.76
CA GLY A 21 11.06 1.67 -5.68
C GLY A 21 11.99 0.98 -4.69
N LEU A 22 13.22 0.68 -5.12
CA LEU A 22 14.24 0.03 -4.30
C LEU A 22 15.03 1.04 -3.46
N GLU A 23 14.81 2.33 -3.65
CA GLU A 23 15.50 3.36 -2.86
C GLU A 23 15.09 3.33 -1.39
N ILE A 24 16.07 3.55 -0.53
CA ILE A 24 15.83 3.62 0.91
C ILE A 24 15.11 4.94 1.22
N LYS A 25 13.80 4.86 1.46
CA LYS A 25 13.01 6.00 1.94
C LYS A 25 13.45 6.38 3.35
N ARG A 26 14.12 7.53 3.50
CA ARG A 26 14.59 8.06 4.80
C ARG A 26 13.51 8.82 5.59
N LYS A 27 12.42 9.22 4.93
CA LYS A 27 11.32 9.99 5.54
C LYS A 27 10.04 9.16 5.55
N LYS A 28 9.32 9.18 6.66
CA LYS A 28 7.98 8.59 6.75
C LYS A 28 7.00 9.45 5.95
N ARG A 29 6.19 8.84 5.08
CA ARG A 29 5.05 9.52 4.47
C ARG A 29 3.97 9.76 5.51
N THR A 30 3.36 10.94 5.43
CA THR A 30 2.23 11.31 6.28
C THR A 30 1.01 11.47 5.40
N TYR A 31 -0.06 10.76 5.74
CA TYR A 31 -1.32 10.78 5.00
C TYR A 31 -2.37 11.59 5.79
N TYR A 32 -2.99 12.57 5.13
CA TYR A 32 -4.06 13.38 5.71
C TYR A 32 -5.35 12.56 5.89
N ARG A 33 -6.25 13.00 6.76
CA ARG A 33 -7.46 12.23 7.14
C ARG A 33 -8.34 11.90 5.94
N GLU A 34 -8.60 12.88 5.08
CA GLU A 34 -9.49 12.70 3.91
C GLU A 34 -8.90 11.71 2.90
N PHE A 35 -7.57 11.69 2.71
CA PHE A 35 -6.91 10.67 1.88
C PHE A 35 -7.18 9.26 2.39
N LYS A 36 -7.07 9.06 3.72
CA LYS A 36 -7.27 7.73 4.32
C LYS A 36 -8.70 7.23 4.15
N LEU A 37 -9.67 8.15 4.18
CA LEU A 37 -11.08 7.84 3.91
C LEU A 37 -11.26 7.44 2.45
N ASN A 38 -10.82 8.29 1.51
CA ASN A 38 -10.95 8.02 0.08
C ASN A 38 -10.22 6.72 -0.32
N ALA A 39 -9.05 6.46 0.24
CA ALA A 39 -8.31 5.21 0.00
C ALA A 39 -9.10 3.97 0.46
N GLY A 40 -9.80 4.06 1.60
CA GLY A 40 -10.66 2.97 2.10
C GLY A 40 -11.87 2.74 1.20
N GLU A 41 -12.55 3.81 0.79
CA GLU A 41 -13.69 3.76 -0.13
C GLU A 41 -13.29 3.22 -1.51
N TYR A 42 -12.13 3.66 -2.03
CA TYR A 42 -11.56 3.17 -3.27
C TYR A 42 -11.35 1.66 -3.26
N TYR A 43 -10.87 1.11 -2.14
CA TYR A 43 -10.72 -0.33 -1.99
C TYR A 43 -12.07 -1.04 -1.96
N LEU A 44 -13.05 -0.53 -1.20
CA LEU A 44 -14.37 -1.17 -1.07
C LEU A 44 -15.18 -1.17 -2.37
N THR A 45 -14.95 -0.19 -3.25
CA THR A 45 -15.65 -0.05 -4.54
C THR A 45 -15.05 -0.91 -5.65
N LYS A 46 -13.81 -1.38 -5.51
CA LYS A 46 -13.10 -2.13 -6.55
C LYS A 46 -12.86 -3.58 -6.15
N ILE A 47 -12.95 -4.48 -7.12
CA ILE A 47 -12.58 -5.90 -6.96
C ILE A 47 -11.06 -6.03 -7.22
N ILE A 48 -10.26 -5.46 -6.33
CA ILE A 48 -8.79 -5.52 -6.38
C ILE A 48 -8.24 -5.96 -5.03
N SER A 49 -7.03 -6.53 -5.04
CA SER A 49 -6.34 -6.88 -3.79
C SER A 49 -5.87 -5.62 -3.05
N TYR A 50 -5.68 -5.72 -1.73
CA TYR A 50 -5.09 -4.64 -0.93
C TYR A 50 -3.77 -4.15 -1.51
N ARG A 51 -2.97 -5.06 -2.08
CA ARG A 51 -1.66 -4.73 -2.66
C ARG A 51 -1.78 -3.90 -3.94
N GLU A 52 -2.70 -4.28 -4.82
CA GLU A 52 -2.97 -3.51 -6.04
C GLU A 52 -3.54 -2.14 -5.70
N ALA A 53 -4.46 -2.07 -4.73
CA ALA A 53 -4.99 -0.80 -4.25
C ALA A 53 -3.88 0.11 -3.69
N THR A 54 -2.95 -0.43 -2.89
CA THR A 54 -1.84 0.37 -2.38
C THR A 54 -0.86 0.79 -3.46
N ASN A 55 -0.61 -0.04 -4.46
CA ASN A 55 0.24 0.35 -5.59
C ASN A 55 -0.40 1.50 -6.38
N GLN A 56 -1.70 1.40 -6.68
CA GLN A 56 -2.43 2.45 -7.42
C GLN A 56 -2.57 3.77 -6.65
N LEU A 57 -2.64 3.71 -5.32
CA LEU A 57 -2.76 4.89 -4.45
C LEU A 57 -1.39 5.36 -3.90
N ASP A 58 -0.29 4.75 -4.33
CA ASP A 58 1.07 5.03 -3.86
C ASP A 58 1.18 5.02 -2.31
N ILE A 59 0.58 3.98 -1.70
CA ILE A 59 0.61 3.72 -0.26
C ILE A 59 1.73 2.74 0.04
N ASP A 60 2.59 3.09 1.01
CA ASP A 60 3.81 2.33 1.27
C ASP A 60 3.58 0.87 1.72
N ALA A 61 2.44 0.58 2.36
CA ALA A 61 2.18 -0.75 2.90
C ALA A 61 0.68 -1.14 2.83
N PRO A 62 0.35 -2.35 2.34
CA PRO A 62 -1.01 -2.90 2.35
C PRO A 62 -1.65 -2.89 3.75
N ALA A 63 -0.86 -3.14 4.80
CA ALA A 63 -1.33 -3.14 6.18
C ALA A 63 -1.88 -1.77 6.64
N LEU A 64 -1.38 -0.66 6.08
CA LEU A 64 -1.92 0.68 6.38
C LEU A 64 -3.34 0.83 5.85
N LEU A 65 -3.58 0.38 4.61
CA LEU A 65 -4.89 0.41 3.99
C LEU A 65 -5.89 -0.45 4.76
N THR A 66 -5.52 -1.67 5.14
CA THR A 66 -6.35 -2.53 6.00
C THR A 66 -6.72 -1.84 7.32
N ALA A 67 -5.74 -1.19 7.97
CA ALA A 67 -5.99 -0.46 9.22
C ALA A 67 -6.94 0.73 9.03
N TRP A 68 -6.88 1.45 7.90
CA TRP A 68 -7.81 2.55 7.61
C TRP A 68 -9.22 2.04 7.33
N VAL A 69 -9.36 0.99 6.51
CA VAL A 69 -10.67 0.37 6.24
C VAL A 69 -11.33 -0.06 7.56
N LEU A 70 -10.60 -0.72 8.45
CA LEU A 70 -11.12 -1.13 9.77
C LEU A 70 -11.44 0.04 10.70
N LYS A 71 -10.71 1.15 10.59
CA LYS A 71 -10.89 2.32 11.46
C LYS A 71 -12.10 3.16 11.07
N TYR A 72 -12.39 3.27 9.78
CA TYR A 72 -13.42 4.18 9.25
C TYR A 72 -14.73 3.48 8.88
N ASN A 73 -14.73 2.15 8.70
CA ASN A 73 -15.94 1.37 8.37
C ASN A 73 -16.44 0.55 9.57
N LYS A 74 -16.36 1.13 10.77
CA LYS A 74 -16.82 0.51 12.02
C LYS A 74 -18.03 1.24 12.58
#